data_AF-A0A7M7R0T8-F1
#
_entry.id   AF-A0A7M7R0T8-F1
#
_cell.length_a   1.000
_cell.length_b   1.000
_cell.length_c   1.000
_cell.angle_alpha   90.00
_cell.angle_beta   90.00
_cell.angle_gamma   90.00
#
_symmetry.space_group_name_H-M   'P 1'
#
loop_
_entity.id
_entity.type
_entity.pdbx_description
1 polymer ?
#
loop_
_entity_poly.entity_id
_entity_poly.type
_entity_poly.pdbx_seq_one_letter_code
_entity_poly.pdbx_strand_id
1 'polypeptide(L)'
;MSLLILATSSCVLDIFVACIVKIVISWFFLESNEEQILRKDLINTKKEMNSISIVDEFSKYAKLQRKYIKLQAIAKQQINARSTSKFKLELFLTYGAWIINERSCSYISYRLSLAP
;
A
#
# COMPACT_ATOMS: atom_id res chain seq x y z
N MET A 1 -35.30 -19.48 10.65
CA MET A 1 -34.33 -20.09 9.71
C MET A 1 -33.83 -19.10 8.67
N SER A 2 -34.71 -18.47 7.89
CA SER A 2 -34.35 -17.58 6.78
C SER A 2 -33.53 -16.32 7.18
N LEU A 3 -33.83 -15.72 8.34
CA LEU A 3 -33.11 -14.53 8.83
C LEU A 3 -31.65 -14.83 9.20
N LEU A 4 -31.39 -16.00 9.81
CA LEU A 4 -30.03 -16.42 10.17
C LEU A 4 -29.19 -16.67 8.91
N ILE A 5 -29.78 -17.27 7.88
CA ILE A 5 -29.12 -17.49 6.58
C ILE A 5 -28.79 -16.15 5.91
N LEU A 6 -29.70 -15.18 5.98
CA LEU A 6 -29.46 -13.84 5.44
C LEU A 6 -28.30 -13.14 6.18
N ALA A 7 -28.31 -13.18 7.51
CA ALA A 7 -27.27 -12.55 8.34
C ALA A 7 -25.89 -13.18 8.12
N THR A 8 -25.79 -14.51 8.07
CA THR A 8 -24.52 -15.20 7.81
C THR A 8 -24.01 -14.93 6.40
N SER A 9 -24.89 -14.92 5.39
CA SER A 9 -24.49 -14.60 4.01
C SER A 9 -23.96 -13.17 3.85
N SER A 10 -24.59 -12.19 4.52
CA SER A 10 -24.13 -10.79 4.49
C SER A 10 -22.73 -10.63 5.08
N CYS A 11 -22.48 -11.25 6.24
CA CYS A 11 -21.19 -11.17 6.91
C CYS A 11 -20.07 -11.86 6.10
N VAL A 12 -20.37 -13.01 5.48
CA VAL A 12 -19.41 -13.72 4.63
C VAL A 12 -19.05 -12.90 3.38
N LEU A 13 -20.01 -12.21 2.79
CA LEU A 13 -19.78 -11.35 1.64
C LEU A 13 -18.87 -10.15 1.98
N ASP A 14 -19.06 -9.50 3.13
CA ASP A 14 -18.19 -8.41 3.57
C ASP A 14 -16.72 -8.85 3.75
N ILE A 15 -16.52 -10.02 4.37
CA ILE A 15 -15.18 -10.60 4.54
C ILE A 15 -14.56 -10.95 3.18
N PHE A 16 -15.36 -11.49 2.26
CA PHE A 16 -14.91 -11.85 0.93
C PHE A 16 -14.48 -10.61 0.12
N VAL A 17 -15.26 -9.52 0.17
CA VAL A 17 -14.93 -8.25 -0.47
C VAL A 17 -13.64 -7.67 0.11
N ALA A 18 -13.49 -7.65 1.43
CA ALA A 18 -12.27 -7.18 2.09
C ALA A 18 -11.03 -8.00 1.68
N CYS A 19 -11.20 -9.31 1.46
CA CYS A 19 -10.13 -10.19 1.00
C CYS A 19 -9.71 -9.89 -0.45
N ILE A 20 -10.68 -9.78 -1.36
CA ILE A 20 -10.41 -9.43 -2.77
C ILE A 20 -9.69 -8.09 -2.85
N VAL A 21 -10.16 -7.10 -2.11
CA VAL A 21 -9.58 -5.77 -2.04
C VAL A 21 -8.10 -5.81 -1.65
N LYS A 22 -7.74 -6.56 -0.61
CA LYS A 22 -6.34 -6.73 -0.18
C LYS A 22 -5.49 -7.38 -1.25
N ILE A 23 -6.02 -8.38 -1.95
CA ILE A 23 -5.31 -9.07 -3.04
C ILE A 23 -5.07 -8.09 -4.20
N VAL A 24 -6.08 -7.33 -4.60
CA VAL A 24 -5.98 -6.35 -5.69
C VAL A 24 -4.98 -5.25 -5.33
N ILE A 25 -5.01 -4.72 -4.10
CA ILE A 25 -4.01 -3.73 -3.64
C ILE A 25 -2.61 -4.33 -3.66
N SER A 26 -2.43 -5.54 -3.11
CA SER A 26 -1.13 -6.20 -3.09
C SER A 26 -0.56 -6.39 -4.49
N TRP A 27 -1.41 -6.77 -5.44
CA TRP A 27 -1.01 -7.01 -6.82
C TRP A 27 -0.77 -5.73 -7.61
N PHE A 28 -1.66 -4.74 -7.47
CA PHE A 28 -1.54 -3.43 -8.14
C PHE A 28 -0.32 -2.67 -7.66
N PHE A 29 -0.01 -2.82 -6.38
CA PHE A 29 1.19 -2.28 -5.80
C PHE A 29 2.25 -3.35 -5.59
N LEU A 30 2.38 -4.34 -6.47
CA LEU A 30 3.60 -5.13 -6.52
C LEU A 30 4.75 -4.20 -6.94
N GLU A 31 5.95 -4.42 -6.38
CA GLU A 31 7.10 -3.57 -6.67
C GLU A 31 7.39 -3.55 -8.17
N SER A 32 7.33 -2.37 -8.79
CA SER A 32 7.61 -2.21 -10.21
C SER A 32 9.05 -2.60 -10.50
N ASN A 33 9.29 -3.23 -11.65
CA ASN A 33 10.64 -3.52 -12.15
C ASN A 33 11.52 -2.26 -12.16
N GLU A 34 10.93 -1.08 -12.40
CA GLU A 34 11.62 0.21 -12.37
C GLU A 34 12.13 0.57 -10.96
N GLU A 35 11.37 0.29 -9.90
CA GLU A 35 11.82 0.53 -8.52
C GLU A 35 12.97 -0.41 -8.13
N GLN A 36 12.96 -1.65 -8.62
CA GLN A 36 14.06 -2.59 -8.41
C GLN A 36 15.33 -2.16 -9.13
N ILE A 37 15.21 -1.66 -10.37
CA ILE A 37 16.34 -1.13 -11.14
C ILE A 37 16.92 0.09 -10.43
N LEU A 38 16.07 1.02 -9.99
CA LEU A 38 16.49 2.23 -9.26
C LEU A 38 17.20 1.88 -7.94
N ARG A 39 16.75 0.84 -7.22
CA ARG A 39 17.41 0.33 -6.01
C ARG A 39 18.78 -0.28 -6.33
N LYS A 40 18.90 -1.04 -7.41
CA LYS A 40 20.19 -1.59 -7.87
C LYS A 40 21.18 -0.48 -8.22
N ASP A 41 20.72 0.55 -8.92
CA ASP A 41 21.55 1.72 -9.26
C ASP A 41 22.02 2.48 -8.01
N LEU A 42 21.15 2.63 -7.00
CA LEU A 42 21.54 3.21 -5.70
C LEU A 42 22.63 2.38 -5.01
N ILE A 43 22.49 1.05 -4.98
CA ILE A 43 23.48 0.14 -4.38
C ILE A 43 24.81 0.23 -5.14
N ASN A 44 24.77 0.24 -6.47
CA ASN A 44 25.97 0.33 -7.30
C ASN A 44 26.69 1.67 -7.10
N THR A 45 25.94 2.79 -7.13
CA THR A 45 26.48 4.14 -6.89
C THR A 45 27.09 4.26 -5.49
N LYS A 46 26.48 3.64 -4.47
CA LYS A 46 27.03 3.59 -3.10
C LYS A 46 28.33 2.78 -3.04
N LYS A 47 28.41 1.68 -3.79
CA LYS A 47 29.62 0.84 -3.88
C LYS A 47 30.76 1.60 -4.56
N GLU A 48 30.48 2.31 -5.65
CA GLU A 48 31.44 3.19 -6.32
C GLU A 48 31.96 4.28 -5.39
N MET A 49 31.07 4.97 -4.65
CA MET A 49 31.47 5.96 -3.65
C MET A 49 32.41 5.38 -2.57
N ASN A 50 32.16 4.15 -2.13
CA ASN A 50 32.96 3.49 -1.09
C ASN A 50 34.32 2.99 -1.62
N SER A 51 34.47 2.85 -2.94
CA SER A 51 35.71 2.44 -3.60
C SER A 51 36.68 3.60 -3.87
N ILE A 52 36.17 4.84 -3.80
CA ILE A 52 36.95 6.06 -4.04
C ILE A 52 37.46 6.60 -2.70
N SER A 53 38.74 6.92 -2.62
CA SER A 53 39.31 7.59 -1.45
C SER A 53 38.75 9.01 -1.33
N ILE A 54 37.98 9.27 -0.28
CA ILE A 54 37.43 10.60 0.07
C ILE A 54 38.53 11.66 0.16
N VAL A 55 39.72 11.26 0.62
CA VAL A 55 40.81 12.18 0.95
C VAL A 55 41.57 12.62 -0.30
N ASP A 56 41.75 11.73 -1.28
CA ASP A 56 42.52 11.99 -2.50
C ASP A 56 41.64 12.51 -3.65
N GLU A 57 40.40 11.99 -3.76
CA GLU A 57 39.47 12.30 -4.85
C GLU A 57 38.20 13.00 -4.35
N PHE A 58 38.30 13.91 -3.38
CA PHE A 58 37.16 14.60 -2.76
C PHE A 58 36.20 15.24 -3.78
N SER A 59 36.72 15.83 -4.86
CA SER A 59 35.90 16.44 -5.92
C SER A 59 35.03 15.41 -6.67
N LYS A 60 35.58 14.22 -6.97
CA LYS A 60 34.82 13.12 -7.58
C LYS A 60 33.83 12.53 -6.57
N TYR A 61 34.24 12.32 -5.32
CA TYR A 61 33.37 11.83 -4.26
C TYR A 61 32.16 12.75 -4.05
N ALA A 62 32.38 14.06 -3.96
CA ALA A 62 31.31 15.05 -3.79
C ALA A 62 30.33 15.07 -4.98
N LYS A 63 30.81 14.86 -6.21
CA LYS A 63 29.94 14.71 -7.39
C LYS A 63 29.11 13.44 -7.33
N LEU A 64 29.70 12.29 -6.98
CA LEU A 64 28.95 11.04 -6.80
C LEU A 64 27.95 11.14 -5.64
N GLN A 65 28.32 11.75 -4.52
CA GLN A 65 27.44 11.96 -3.38
C GLN A 65 26.21 12.78 -3.75
N ARG A 66 26.36 13.87 -4.50
CA ARG A 66 25.22 14.66 -5.00
C ARG A 66 24.32 13.84 -5.93
N LYS A 67 24.91 12.99 -6.79
CA LYS A 67 24.17 12.08 -7.67
C LYS A 67 23.37 11.06 -6.85
N TYR A 68 24.01 10.43 -5.86
CA TYR A 68 23.39 9.48 -4.94
C TYR A 68 22.25 10.11 -4.15
N ILE A 69 22.44 11.31 -3.60
CA ILE A 69 21.39 12.03 -2.85
C ILE A 69 20.18 12.33 -3.75
N LYS A 70 20.40 12.75 -5.01
CA LYS A 70 19.30 12.96 -5.98
C LYS A 70 18.55 11.67 -6.27
N LEU A 71 19.25 10.58 -6.59
CA LEU A 71 18.65 9.26 -6.84
C LEU A 71 17.88 8.75 -5.62
N GLN A 72 18.42 8.94 -4.41
CA GLN A 72 17.76 8.58 -3.16
C GLN A 72 16.49 9.40 -2.92
N ALA A 73 16.52 10.71 -3.20
CA ALA A 73 15.36 11.57 -3.07
C ALA A 73 14.22 11.13 -4.00
N ILE A 74 14.54 10.81 -5.25
CA ILE A 74 13.58 10.30 -6.25
C ILE A 74 12.99 8.96 -5.78
N ALA A 75 13.85 8.01 -5.37
CA ALA A 75 13.40 6.71 -4.86
C ALA A 75 12.49 6.85 -3.63
N LYS A 76 12.85 7.72 -2.68
CA LYS A 76 12.07 7.96 -1.47
C LYS A 76 10.72 8.62 -1.81
N GLN A 77 10.70 9.55 -2.75
CA GLN A 77 9.47 10.19 -3.22
C GLN A 77 8.52 9.17 -3.86
N GLN A 78 9.04 8.27 -4.70
CA GLN A 78 8.26 7.22 -5.36
C GLN A 78 7.66 6.23 -4.35
N ILE A 79 8.48 5.76 -3.40
CA ILE A 79 8.03 4.88 -2.31
C ILE A 79 6.96 5.58 -1.44
N ASN A 80 7.16 6.87 -1.13
CA ASN A 80 6.20 7.60 -0.32
C ASN A 80 4.88 7.82 -1.07
N ALA A 81 4.92 8.22 -2.34
CA ALA A 81 3.72 8.36 -3.17
C ALA A 81 2.94 7.05 -3.29
N ARG A 82 3.65 5.92 -3.43
CA ARG A 82 3.08 4.57 -3.42
C ARG A 82 2.43 4.23 -2.08
N SER A 83 3.13 4.49 -0.98
CA SER A 83 2.62 4.26 0.38
C SER A 83 1.39 5.12 0.70
N THR A 84 1.43 6.41 0.37
CA THR A 84 0.28 7.31 0.54
C THR A 84 -0.92 6.86 -0.30
N SER A 85 -0.69 6.41 -1.54
CA SER A 85 -1.76 5.90 -2.40
C SER A 85 -2.36 4.61 -1.86
N LYS A 86 -1.54 3.67 -1.37
CA LYS A 86 -2.00 2.46 -0.65
C LYS A 86 -2.87 2.82 0.54
N PHE A 87 -2.35 3.68 1.41
CA PHE A 87 -3.01 4.09 2.64
C PHE A 87 -4.34 4.80 2.35
N LYS A 88 -4.38 5.67 1.33
CA LYS A 88 -5.61 6.32 0.87
C LYS A 88 -6.65 5.29 0.41
N LEU A 89 -6.24 4.30 -0.39
CA LEU A 89 -7.11 3.21 -0.85
C LEU A 89 -7.63 2.38 0.34
N GLU A 90 -6.74 1.94 1.23
CA GLU A 90 -7.11 1.18 2.43
C GLU A 90 -8.10 1.93 3.31
N LEU A 91 -7.92 3.25 3.51
CA LEU A 91 -8.87 4.07 4.23
C LEU A 91 -10.24 4.13 3.54
N PHE A 92 -10.29 4.36 2.23
CA PHE A 92 -11.56 4.37 1.49
C PHE A 92 -12.30 3.05 1.61
N LEU A 93 -11.58 1.93 1.54
CA LEU A 93 -12.15 0.59 1.59
C LEU A 93 -12.61 0.22 3.00
N THR A 94 -11.83 0.57 4.01
CA THR A 94 -12.20 0.36 5.42
C THR A 94 -13.43 1.18 5.78
N TYR A 95 -13.47 2.44 5.35
CA TYR A 95 -14.61 3.32 5.58
C TYR A 95 -15.86 2.84 4.82
N GLY A 96 -15.69 2.42 3.56
CA GLY A 96 -16.78 1.83 2.78
C GLY A 96 -17.35 0.56 3.41
N ALA A 97 -16.49 -0.36 3.84
CA ALA A 97 -16.88 -1.58 4.55
C ALA A 97 -17.62 -1.25 5.86
N TRP A 98 -17.19 -0.22 6.59
CA TRP A 98 -17.86 0.20 7.81
C TRP A 98 -19.30 0.68 7.55
N ILE A 99 -19.53 1.47 6.50
CA ILE A 99 -20.88 1.90 6.10
C ILE A 99 -21.75 0.72 5.68
N ILE A 100 -21.22 -0.21 4.88
CA ILE A 100 -21.97 -1.38 4.43
C ILE A 100 -22.40 -2.24 5.63
N ASN A 101 -21.49 -2.43 6.59
CA ASN A 101 -21.77 -3.19 7.80
C ASN A 101 -22.84 -2.51 8.68
N GLU A 102 -22.75 -1.18 8.84
CA GLU A 102 -23.75 -0.38 9.57
C GLU A 102 -25.15 -0.51 8.94
N ARG A 103 -25.23 -0.37 7.61
CA ARG A 103 -26.48 -0.53 6.86
C ARG A 103 -27.06 -1.94 6.96
N SER A 104 -26.21 -2.96 6.83
CA SER A 104 -26.63 -4.36 6.90
C SER A 104 -27.14 -4.72 8.30
N CYS A 105 -26.44 -4.27 9.35
CA CYS A 105 -26.84 -4.48 10.74
C CYS A 105 -28.18 -3.78 11.06
N SER A 106 -28.34 -2.54 10.60
CA SER A 106 -29.59 -1.78 10.74
C SER A 106 -30.77 -2.50 10.06
N TYR A 107 -30.60 -2.97 8.81
CA TYR A 107 -31.63 -3.71 8.07
C TYR A 107 -32.09 -4.99 8.78
N ILE A 108 -31.14 -5.76 9.33
CA ILE A 108 -31.44 -6.99 10.09
C ILE A 108 -32.21 -6.64 11.37
N SER A 109 -31.83 -5.58 12.08
CA SER A 109 -32.52 -5.11 13.30
C SER A 109 -33.97 -4.69 13.02
N TYR A 110 -34.22 -3.92 11.95
CA TYR A 110 -35.56 -3.55 11.53
C TYR A 110 -36.41 -4.76 11.15
N ARG A 111 -35.84 -5.74 10.44
CA ARG A 111 -36.54 -6.98 10.09
C ARG A 111 -36.84 -7.86 11.30
N LEU A 112 -35.97 -7.86 12.31
CA LEU A 112 -36.19 -8.58 13.57
C LEU A 112 -37.31 -7.93 14.40
N SER A 113 -37.38 -6.59 14.43
CA SER A 113 -38.43 -5.85 15.15
C SER A 113 -39.82 -5.92 14.48
N LEU A 114 -39.88 -6.26 13.19
CA LEU A 114 -41.13 -6.38 12.43
C LEU A 114 -41.66 -7.83 12.35
N ALA A 115 -40.90 -8.80 12.88
CA ALA A 115 -41.33 -10.18 13.00
C ALA A 115 -42.20 -10.32 14.28
N PRO A 116 -43.44 -10.85 14.16
CA PRO A 116 -44.34 -11.03 15.30
C PRO A 116 -43.87 -12.13 16.27
#